data_AF-A0A538T453-F1
#
_entry.id   AF-A0A538T453-F1
#
_cell.length_a   1.000
_cell.length_b   1.000
_cell.length_c   1.000
_cell.angle_alpha   90.00
_cell.angle_beta   90.00
_cell.angle_gamma   90.00
#
_symmetry.space_group_name_H-M   'P 1'
#
loop_
_entity.id
_entity.type
_entity.pdbx_description
1 polymer ?
#
loop_
_entity_poly.entity_id
_entity_poly.type
_entity_poly.pdbx_seq_one_letter_code
_entity_poly.pdbx_strand_id
1 'polypeptide(L)'
;MNFGKVAFGTLLLAAGALLLAIRLGFVPTDTLAFLLRFWPVLLIAFGLAFLAGALKNPLLGCLASILILGGIAFGALWIAHRHKEGKVSHGAAAIDLGTSKVGSLTVRVRTFAGSFGVEGAPAKSRTLAIHVRNFAGDSAGGYRFFASGKTGVFEWPRRLDGLGLAPLGAGVDLQVPEAIPVLFDWRGRFSSMRADLTRLMPVRCRFHAAFSSLRLDLGDAGRPDEIRIGGFLSSARIEIPPDVPVQVVARSTLIMKALPPDFVERARGRGKGRVYAAEGRGRLVKIFVEGDLLHITIERTRGEGVVHGRSRQVEPRVSTDPDRGRSHAASERVRLSARKYLALLAGAPDRLGSRDDLGGAEGVRGPGIHRRGPGPRNLRSDYGVDKTRLREGSSV
;
A
#
# COMPACT_ATOMS: atom_id res chain seq x y z
N MET A 1 13.91 47.03 4.61
CA MET A 1 12.55 46.49 4.38
C MET A 1 12.33 45.28 5.26
N ASN A 2 11.17 45.18 5.92
CA ASN A 2 10.83 44.05 6.77
C ASN A 2 10.47 42.84 5.89
N PHE A 3 11.48 42.05 5.48
CA PHE A 3 11.32 40.90 4.59
C PHE A 3 10.28 39.88 5.09
N GLY A 4 10.16 39.69 6.41
CA GLY A 4 9.12 38.85 6.99
C GLY A 4 7.70 39.31 6.63
N LYS A 5 7.45 40.63 6.54
CA LYS A 5 6.14 41.16 6.09
C LYS A 5 5.88 40.88 4.62
N VAL A 6 6.93 40.92 3.79
CA VAL A 6 6.82 40.63 2.35
C VAL A 6 6.53 39.15 2.12
N ALA A 7 7.32 38.26 2.73
CA ALA A 7 7.10 36.81 2.60
C ALA A 7 5.73 36.38 3.15
N PHE A 8 5.30 36.95 4.27
CA PHE A 8 3.96 36.71 4.82
C PHE A 8 2.87 37.24 3.88
N GLY A 9 3.05 38.45 3.33
CA GLY A 9 2.14 39.01 2.33
C GLY A 9 2.04 38.16 1.07
N THR A 10 3.16 37.67 0.54
CA THR A 10 3.20 36.77 -0.61
C THR A 10 2.51 35.44 -0.31
N LEU A 11 2.73 34.86 0.86
CA LEU A 11 2.05 33.64 1.31
C LEU A 11 0.53 33.84 1.38
N LEU A 12 0.08 34.94 2.00
CA LEU A 12 -1.34 35.26 2.15
C LEU A 12 -2.00 35.49 0.78
N LEU A 13 -1.30 36.20 -0.11
CA LEU A 13 -1.76 36.45 -1.48
C LEU A 13 -1.88 35.15 -2.28
N ALA A 14 -0.89 34.26 -2.18
CA ALA A 14 -0.91 32.97 -2.86
C ALA A 14 -2.01 32.04 -2.30
N ALA A 15 -2.19 32.02 -0.98
CA ALA A 15 -3.28 31.27 -0.33
C ALA A 15 -4.66 31.81 -0.74
N GLY A 16 -4.82 33.14 -0.78
CA GLY A 16 -6.05 33.80 -1.21
C GLY A 16 -6.37 33.52 -2.68
N ALA A 17 -5.37 33.63 -3.56
CA ALA A 17 -5.53 33.31 -4.99
C ALA A 17 -5.92 31.85 -5.20
N LEU A 18 -5.33 30.92 -4.44
CA LEU A 18 -5.67 29.51 -4.52
C LEU A 18 -7.10 29.22 -4.03
N LEU A 19 -7.50 29.80 -2.90
CA LEU A 19 -8.87 29.67 -2.39
C LEU A 19 -9.90 30.23 -3.38
N LEU A 20 -9.59 31.34 -4.04
CA LEU A 20 -10.42 31.91 -5.09
C LEU A 20 -10.53 30.95 -6.29
N ALA A 21 -9.41 30.35 -6.72
CA ALA A 21 -9.41 29.38 -7.81
C ALA A 21 -10.24 28.12 -7.50
N ILE A 22 -10.21 27.65 -6.24
CA ILE A 22 -11.08 26.55 -5.78
C ILE A 22 -12.55 26.95 -5.83
N ARG A 23 -12.90 28.16 -5.34
CA ARG A 23 -14.29 28.65 -5.33
C ARG A 23 -14.85 28.87 -6.73
N LEU A 24 -14.03 29.26 -7.69
CA LEU A 24 -14.39 29.40 -9.10
C LEU A 24 -14.49 28.06 -9.85
N GLY A 25 -14.16 26.94 -9.20
CA GLY A 25 -14.17 25.61 -9.82
C GLY A 25 -13.02 25.37 -10.80
N PHE A 26 -12.02 26.25 -10.86
CA PHE A 26 -10.80 26.01 -11.65
C PHE A 26 -9.93 24.91 -11.05
N VAL A 27 -10.05 24.69 -9.74
CA VAL A 27 -9.23 23.75 -8.97
C VAL A 27 -10.16 22.86 -8.14
N PRO A 28 -9.94 21.53 -8.10
CA PRO A 28 -10.73 20.61 -7.28
C PRO A 28 -10.62 20.95 -5.79
N THR A 29 -11.70 20.73 -5.05
CA THR A 29 -11.75 20.94 -3.59
C THR A 29 -10.71 20.11 -2.83
N ASP A 30 -10.31 18.96 -3.37
CA ASP A 30 -9.31 18.05 -2.79
C ASP A 30 -7.89 18.64 -2.78
N THR A 31 -7.67 19.71 -3.56
CA THR A 31 -6.37 20.40 -3.67
C THR A 31 -5.95 21.01 -2.35
N LEU A 32 -6.90 21.44 -1.50
CA LEU A 32 -6.56 21.99 -0.19
C LEU A 32 -5.96 20.91 0.72
N ALA A 33 -6.56 19.72 0.76
CA ALA A 33 -6.06 18.59 1.53
C ALA A 33 -4.69 18.12 1.00
N PHE A 34 -4.50 18.14 -0.31
CA PHE A 34 -3.21 17.88 -0.94
C PHE A 34 -2.16 18.93 -0.57
N LEU A 35 -2.49 20.23 -0.60
CA LEU A 35 -1.55 21.30 -0.24
C LEU A 35 -1.20 21.30 1.25
N LEU A 36 -2.19 21.08 2.12
CA LEU A 36 -1.96 20.94 3.56
C LEU A 36 -0.98 19.81 3.86
N ARG A 37 -0.87 18.81 2.98
CA ARG A 37 0.09 17.73 3.11
C ARG A 37 1.54 18.18 3.01
N PHE A 38 1.79 19.25 2.27
CA PHE A 38 3.11 19.88 2.12
C PHE A 38 3.38 20.92 3.21
N TRP A 39 2.60 20.92 4.31
CA TRP A 39 2.86 21.77 5.45
C TRP A 39 4.32 21.73 5.96
N PRO A 40 5.09 20.61 5.93
CA PRO A 40 6.48 20.64 6.38
C PRO A 40 7.34 21.50 5.46
N VAL A 41 7.09 21.49 4.14
CA VAL A 41 7.78 22.34 3.18
C VAL A 41 7.41 23.81 3.40
N LEU A 42 6.14 24.10 3.66
CA LEU A 42 5.69 25.44 4.04
C LEU A 42 6.38 25.92 5.32
N LEU A 43 6.57 25.03 6.30
CA LEU A 43 7.24 25.34 7.55
C LEU A 43 8.75 25.58 7.36
N ILE A 44 9.41 24.81 6.49
CA ILE A 44 10.81 25.06 6.08
C ILE A 44 10.92 26.41 5.35
N ALA A 45 10.01 26.69 4.40
CA ALA A 45 9.98 27.96 3.68
C ALA A 45 9.76 29.14 4.63
N PHE A 46 8.87 28.97 5.62
CA PHE A 46 8.61 29.97 6.64
C PHE A 46 9.81 30.19 7.56
N GLY A 47 10.48 29.11 7.99
CA GLY A 47 11.71 29.17 8.76
C GLY A 47 12.83 29.88 8.00
N LEU A 48 12.98 29.61 6.70
CA LEU A 48 13.93 30.29 5.82
C LEU A 48 13.60 31.78 5.66
N ALA A 49 12.32 32.12 5.50
CA ALA A 49 11.88 33.52 5.41
C ALA A 49 12.15 34.29 6.71
N PHE A 50 11.93 33.65 7.87
CA PHE A 50 12.23 34.23 9.17
C PHE A 50 13.74 34.44 9.35
N LEU A 51 14.54 33.42 8.99
CA LEU A 51 15.99 33.48 9.04
C LEU A 51 16.56 34.56 8.09
N ALA A 52 15.97 34.74 6.91
CA ALA A 52 16.33 35.81 5.98
C ALA A 52 16.11 37.21 6.58
N GLY A 53 14.99 37.38 7.31
CA GLY A 53 14.68 38.61 8.02
C GLY A 53 15.69 38.91 9.14
N ALA A 54 16.08 37.88 9.89
CA ALA A 54 17.07 38.00 10.97
C ALA A 54 18.47 38.34 10.44
N LEU A 55 18.91 37.66 9.38
CA LEU A 55 20.26 37.83 8.81
C LEU A 55 20.39 39.05 7.88
N LYS A 56 19.30 39.80 7.64
CA LYS A 56 19.23 40.91 6.67
C LYS A 56 19.77 40.53 5.27
N ASN A 57 19.75 39.24 4.91
CA ASN A 57 20.29 38.75 3.65
C ASN A 57 19.17 38.67 2.60
N PRO A 58 19.16 39.53 1.57
CA PRO A 58 18.08 39.59 0.59
C PRO A 58 17.99 38.34 -0.29
N LEU A 59 19.10 37.60 -0.47
CA LEU A 59 19.14 36.40 -1.30
C LEU A 59 18.31 35.26 -0.68
N LEU A 60 18.40 35.05 0.64
CA LEU A 60 17.57 34.03 1.32
C LEU A 60 16.08 34.36 1.22
N GLY A 61 15.71 35.64 1.31
CA GLY A 61 14.32 36.09 1.18
C GLY A 61 13.78 35.82 -0.23
N CYS A 62 14.58 36.12 -1.26
CA CYS A 62 14.24 35.81 -2.65
C CYS A 62 14.08 34.30 -2.87
N LEU A 63 15.02 33.49 -2.35
CA LEU A 63 14.97 32.03 -2.45
C LEU A 63 13.71 31.46 -1.79
N ALA A 64 13.35 31.95 -0.59
CA ALA A 64 12.13 31.54 0.10
C ALA A 64 10.87 31.89 -0.71
N SER A 65 10.80 33.11 -1.26
CA SER A 65 9.67 33.53 -2.11
C SER A 65 9.55 32.68 -3.38
N ILE A 66 10.67 32.38 -4.05
CA ILE A 66 10.70 31.49 -5.23
C ILE A 66 10.26 30.08 -4.85
N LEU A 67 10.66 29.57 -3.68
CA LEU A 67 10.28 28.23 -3.22
C LEU A 67 8.76 28.15 -2.97
N ILE A 68 8.17 29.19 -2.36
CA ILE A 68 6.73 29.26 -2.09
C ILE A 68 5.94 29.41 -3.39
N LEU A 69 6.26 30.43 -4.20
CA LEU A 69 5.56 30.68 -5.46
C LEU A 69 5.74 29.53 -6.46
N GLY A 70 6.98 29.04 -6.59
CA GLY A 70 7.32 27.91 -7.44
C GLY A 70 6.65 26.62 -6.98
N GLY A 71 6.61 26.34 -5.67
CA GLY A 71 5.90 25.17 -5.13
C GLY A 71 4.40 25.21 -5.39
N ILE A 72 3.77 26.38 -5.20
CA ILE A 72 2.33 26.56 -5.44
C ILE A 72 2.02 26.49 -6.94
N ALA A 73 2.76 27.21 -7.78
CA ALA A 73 2.55 27.23 -9.22
C ALA A 73 2.81 25.85 -9.83
N PHE A 74 3.90 25.18 -9.44
CA PHE A 74 4.20 23.82 -9.87
C PHE A 74 3.12 22.84 -9.39
N GLY A 75 2.68 22.93 -8.13
CA GLY A 75 1.61 22.09 -7.59
C GLY A 75 0.29 22.28 -8.34
N ALA A 76 -0.12 23.53 -8.59
CA ALA A 76 -1.34 23.85 -9.33
C ALA A 76 -1.26 23.38 -10.79
N LEU A 77 -0.14 23.62 -11.47
CA LEU A 77 0.06 23.22 -12.86
C LEU A 77 0.16 21.69 -13.01
N TRP A 78 0.79 21.02 -12.05
CA TRP A 78 0.83 19.56 -11.96
C TRP A 78 -0.58 18.98 -11.84
N ILE A 79 -1.39 19.49 -10.91
CA ILE A 79 -2.78 19.03 -10.71
C ILE A 79 -3.61 19.30 -11.95
N ALA A 80 -3.51 20.50 -12.56
CA ALA A 80 -4.26 20.86 -13.75
C ALA A 80 -3.89 19.99 -14.97
N HIS A 81 -2.61 19.68 -15.16
CA HIS A 81 -2.16 18.78 -16.22
C HIS A 81 -2.71 17.36 -16.02
N ARG A 82 -2.66 16.85 -14.77
CA ARG A 82 -3.12 15.50 -14.44
C ARG A 82 -4.65 15.36 -14.43
N HIS A 83 -5.40 16.42 -14.17
CA HIS A 83 -6.86 16.41 -14.30
C HIS A 83 -7.33 16.17 -15.74
N LYS A 84 -6.55 16.62 -16.73
CA LYS A 84 -6.83 16.34 -18.14
C LYS A 84 -6.57 14.88 -18.50
N GLU A 85 -5.63 14.22 -17.82
CA GLU A 85 -5.35 12.78 -17.97
C GLU A 85 -6.36 11.89 -17.21
N GLY A 86 -7.04 12.43 -16.18
CA GLY A 86 -7.85 11.69 -15.21
C GLY A 86 -9.31 11.40 -15.59
N LYS A 87 -9.79 11.72 -16.80
CA LYS A 87 -11.11 11.29 -17.28
C LYS A 87 -11.14 9.81 -17.69
N VAL A 88 -10.44 8.95 -16.95
CA VAL A 88 -10.46 7.49 -17.13
C VAL A 88 -11.42 6.94 -16.09
N SER A 89 -12.48 6.29 -16.57
CA SER A 89 -13.56 5.72 -15.77
C SER A 89 -13.04 5.00 -14.52
N HIS A 90 -13.67 5.31 -13.39
CA HIS A 90 -13.48 4.65 -12.09
C HIS A 90 -13.92 3.18 -12.16
N GLY A 91 -13.13 2.35 -12.84
CA GLY A 91 -13.31 0.90 -12.84
C GLY A 91 -12.24 0.28 -11.97
N ALA A 92 -12.62 -0.26 -10.81
CA ALA A 92 -11.76 -1.22 -10.12
C ALA A 92 -11.51 -2.38 -11.08
N ALA A 93 -10.29 -2.50 -11.58
CA ALA A 93 -9.93 -3.64 -12.39
C ALA A 93 -9.76 -4.84 -11.47
N ALA A 94 -10.81 -5.66 -11.36
CA ALA A 94 -10.74 -6.95 -10.69
C ALA A 94 -10.04 -7.94 -11.62
N ILE A 95 -8.87 -8.42 -11.22
CA ILE A 95 -8.17 -9.51 -11.91
C ILE A 95 -8.39 -10.77 -11.08
N ASP A 96 -9.17 -11.71 -11.60
CA ASP A 96 -9.39 -13.02 -10.99
C ASP A 96 -8.34 -14.03 -11.48
N LEU A 97 -7.36 -14.34 -10.62
CA LEU A 97 -6.32 -15.31 -10.91
C LEU A 97 -6.80 -16.76 -10.89
N GLY A 98 -7.97 -17.05 -10.32
CA GLY A 98 -8.56 -18.39 -10.31
C GLY A 98 -8.81 -18.92 -11.72
N THR A 99 -9.16 -18.03 -12.65
CA THR A 99 -9.37 -18.36 -14.07
C THR A 99 -8.06 -18.54 -14.86
N SER A 100 -6.98 -17.91 -14.40
CA SER A 100 -5.73 -17.74 -15.15
C SER A 100 -4.77 -18.93 -15.05
N LYS A 101 -5.13 -20.00 -14.30
CA LYS A 101 -4.30 -21.20 -14.03
C LYS A 101 -2.86 -20.86 -13.58
N VAL A 102 -2.70 -19.76 -12.85
CA VAL A 102 -1.39 -19.31 -12.34
C VAL A 102 -1.00 -20.17 -11.14
N GLY A 103 0.22 -20.71 -11.14
CA GLY A 103 0.78 -21.53 -10.05
C GLY A 103 1.72 -20.77 -9.11
N SER A 104 2.16 -19.56 -9.46
CA SER A 104 2.93 -18.67 -8.58
C SER A 104 2.72 -17.21 -8.98
N LEU A 105 2.70 -16.30 -8.00
CA LEU A 105 2.46 -14.88 -8.23
C LEU A 105 3.65 -14.03 -7.75
N THR A 106 4.15 -13.15 -8.60
CA THR A 106 5.12 -12.13 -8.21
C THR A 106 4.44 -10.77 -8.20
N VAL A 107 4.41 -10.13 -7.03
CA VAL A 107 3.82 -8.81 -6.81
C VAL A 107 4.94 -7.78 -6.64
N ARG A 108 5.10 -6.89 -7.61
CA ARG A 108 6.09 -5.80 -7.61
C ARG A 108 5.37 -4.47 -7.50
N VAL A 109 5.53 -3.80 -6.38
CA VAL A 109 4.83 -2.56 -6.08
C VAL A 109 5.84 -1.48 -5.75
N ARG A 110 5.76 -0.33 -6.42
CA ARG A 110 6.53 0.86 -6.07
C ARG A 110 5.56 1.96 -5.69
N THR A 111 5.69 2.44 -4.47
CA THR A 111 4.83 3.51 -3.93
C THR A 111 5.69 4.73 -3.67
N PHE A 112 5.30 5.88 -4.21
CA PHE A 112 5.86 7.17 -3.84
C PHE A 112 4.73 7.99 -3.24
N ALA A 113 4.89 8.49 -2.01
CA ALA A 113 3.87 9.24 -1.31
C ALA A 113 2.49 8.52 -1.41
N GLY A 114 2.29 7.44 -0.67
CA GLY A 114 1.05 6.62 -0.76
C GLY A 114 0.82 5.66 0.40
N SER A 115 -0.25 4.86 0.30
CA SER A 115 -0.52 3.73 1.22
C SER A 115 -0.83 2.45 0.43
N PHE A 116 0.06 1.46 0.49
CA PHE A 116 -0.19 0.16 -0.14
C PHE A 116 -0.81 -0.82 0.88
N GLY A 117 -1.97 -1.38 0.55
CA GLY A 117 -2.68 -2.35 1.36
C GLY A 117 -2.69 -3.73 0.69
N VAL A 118 -2.40 -4.78 1.45
CA VAL A 118 -2.75 -6.15 1.08
C VAL A 118 -3.68 -6.63 2.19
N GLU A 119 -4.95 -6.89 1.87
CA GLU A 119 -5.93 -7.31 2.87
C GLU A 119 -6.53 -8.65 2.46
N GLY A 120 -6.59 -9.59 3.41
CA GLY A 120 -7.34 -10.81 3.22
C GLY A 120 -8.81 -10.49 2.99
N ALA A 121 -9.39 -11.01 1.90
CA ALA A 121 -10.83 -10.85 1.71
C ALA A 121 -11.60 -11.55 2.85
N PRO A 122 -12.86 -11.17 3.10
CA PRO A 122 -13.68 -11.81 4.13
C PRO A 122 -13.70 -13.34 3.97
N ALA A 123 -13.71 -14.06 5.10
CA ALA A 123 -13.47 -15.52 5.24
C ALA A 123 -14.29 -16.48 4.34
N LYS A 124 -15.24 -15.96 3.56
CA LYS A 124 -16.04 -16.73 2.62
C LYS A 124 -15.50 -16.73 1.18
N SER A 125 -14.63 -15.79 0.81
CA SER A 125 -14.00 -15.78 -0.51
C SER A 125 -12.58 -16.33 -0.43
N ARG A 126 -12.28 -17.42 -1.15
CA ARG A 126 -10.92 -17.97 -1.32
C ARG A 126 -10.01 -17.07 -2.17
N THR A 127 -10.38 -15.81 -2.35
CA THR A 127 -9.68 -14.81 -3.14
C THR A 127 -9.24 -13.72 -2.19
N LEU A 128 -8.01 -13.24 -2.31
CA LEU A 128 -7.48 -12.16 -1.48
C LEU A 128 -7.44 -10.87 -2.29
N ALA A 129 -7.88 -9.74 -1.74
CA ALA A 129 -7.86 -8.44 -2.41
C ALA A 129 -6.57 -7.67 -2.08
N ILE A 130 -5.70 -7.52 -3.06
CA ILE A 130 -4.60 -6.55 -2.95
C ILE A 130 -5.19 -5.18 -3.23
N HIS A 131 -5.08 -4.21 -2.32
CA HIS A 131 -5.61 -2.85 -2.47
C HIS A 131 -4.49 -1.82 -2.61
N VAL A 132 -4.28 -1.31 -3.83
CA VAL A 132 -3.15 -0.41 -4.10
C VAL A 132 -3.54 1.07 -4.06
N ARG A 133 -3.54 1.75 -2.91
CA ARG A 133 -3.97 3.16 -2.85
C ARG A 133 -2.80 4.15 -2.98
N ASN A 134 -2.83 5.01 -3.99
CA ASN A 134 -1.92 6.17 -4.08
C ASN A 134 -2.58 7.42 -3.48
N PHE A 135 -1.80 8.39 -2.98
CA PHE A 135 -2.34 9.55 -2.24
C PHE A 135 -3.07 10.60 -3.06
N ALA A 136 -3.24 10.40 -4.37
CA ALA A 136 -3.94 11.33 -5.23
C ALA A 136 -4.72 10.56 -6.28
N GLY A 137 -6.04 10.58 -6.18
CA GLY A 137 -6.98 10.12 -7.19
C GLY A 137 -7.27 8.61 -7.22
N ASP A 138 -8.48 8.27 -7.69
CA ASP A 138 -9.04 6.92 -7.84
C ASP A 138 -9.18 6.51 -9.33
N SER A 139 -8.11 6.60 -10.15
CA SER A 139 -8.12 6.23 -11.58
C SER A 139 -7.22 5.03 -11.91
N ALA A 140 -7.80 3.90 -12.36
CA ALA A 140 -7.19 2.56 -12.54
C ALA A 140 -6.14 2.44 -13.67
N GLY A 141 -5.31 3.46 -13.83
CA GLY A 141 -4.27 3.54 -14.84
C GLY A 141 -2.93 2.95 -14.36
N GLY A 142 -2.24 2.26 -15.26
CA GLY A 142 -0.81 2.05 -15.11
C GLY A 142 -0.38 0.86 -14.25
N TYR A 143 -1.18 -0.17 -14.03
CA TYR A 143 -0.65 -1.48 -13.64
C TYR A 143 -0.29 -2.30 -14.89
N ARG A 144 0.52 -3.35 -14.70
CA ARG A 144 0.76 -4.38 -15.71
C ARG A 144 0.56 -5.73 -15.04
N PHE A 145 -0.41 -6.48 -15.53
CA PHE A 145 -0.52 -7.90 -15.23
C PHE A 145 -0.16 -8.71 -16.47
N PHE A 146 0.67 -9.73 -16.30
CA PHE A 146 0.91 -10.71 -17.34
C PHE A 146 1.09 -12.09 -16.71
N ALA A 147 0.49 -13.10 -17.32
CA ALA A 147 0.71 -14.49 -16.99
C ALA A 147 1.54 -15.12 -18.11
N SER A 148 2.62 -15.80 -17.76
CA SER A 148 3.42 -16.59 -18.68
C SER A 148 3.67 -17.97 -18.07
N GLY A 149 3.14 -19.01 -18.70
CA GLY A 149 3.14 -20.36 -18.14
C GLY A 149 2.37 -20.41 -16.81
N LYS A 150 3.04 -20.91 -15.76
CA LYS A 150 2.48 -21.00 -14.39
C LYS A 150 2.83 -19.78 -13.52
N THR A 151 3.42 -18.73 -14.08
CA THR A 151 3.87 -17.56 -13.30
C THR A 151 3.09 -16.33 -13.71
N GLY A 152 2.37 -15.75 -12.75
CA GLY A 152 1.74 -14.44 -12.86
C GLY A 152 2.68 -13.38 -12.32
N VAL A 153 2.78 -12.26 -13.02
CA VAL A 153 3.52 -11.08 -12.54
C VAL A 153 2.58 -9.89 -12.55
N PHE A 154 2.42 -9.30 -11.37
CA PHE A 154 1.72 -8.04 -11.17
C PHE A 154 2.76 -6.97 -10.87
N GLU A 155 2.80 -5.93 -11.71
CA GLU A 155 3.68 -4.78 -11.54
C GLU A 155 2.88 -3.49 -11.46
N TRP A 156 3.14 -2.68 -10.44
CA TRP A 156 2.55 -1.36 -10.29
C TRP A 156 3.53 -0.34 -9.70
N PRO A 157 3.64 0.87 -10.27
CA PRO A 157 3.14 1.26 -11.58
C PRO A 157 4.01 0.68 -12.72
N ARG A 158 3.40 0.50 -13.90
CA ARG A 158 3.99 0.02 -15.16
C ARG A 158 4.98 1.02 -15.73
N ARG A 159 4.65 2.31 -15.63
CA ARG A 159 5.52 3.42 -16.02
C ARG A 159 5.61 4.37 -14.85
N LEU A 160 6.84 4.63 -14.44
CA LEU A 160 7.14 5.81 -13.66
C LEU A 160 7.18 6.99 -14.64
N ASP A 161 6.73 8.16 -14.23
CA ASP A 161 7.00 9.37 -15.01
C ASP A 161 8.50 9.71 -14.98
N GLY A 162 8.90 10.75 -15.71
CA GLY A 162 10.31 11.20 -15.77
C GLY A 162 10.92 11.56 -14.41
N LEU A 163 10.09 11.76 -13.38
CA LEU A 163 10.51 12.06 -12.01
C LEU A 163 10.50 10.82 -11.10
N GLY A 164 10.17 9.65 -11.63
CA GLY A 164 10.08 8.42 -10.83
C GLY A 164 8.81 8.34 -9.99
N LEU A 165 7.79 9.13 -10.30
CA LEU A 165 6.52 9.17 -9.57
C LEU A 165 5.52 8.21 -10.21
N ALA A 166 4.72 7.57 -9.37
CA ALA A 166 3.58 6.79 -9.83
C ALA A 166 2.48 7.74 -10.33
N PRO A 167 1.73 7.36 -11.38
CA PRO A 167 0.53 8.10 -11.76
C PRO A 167 -0.40 8.28 -10.55
N LEU A 168 -1.01 9.46 -10.46
CA LEU A 168 -2.07 9.76 -9.51
C LEU A 168 -3.29 8.94 -9.98
N GLY A 169 -3.86 8.10 -9.13
CA GLY A 169 -5.00 7.29 -9.51
C GLY A 169 -4.95 5.82 -9.11
N ALA A 170 -5.93 5.41 -8.30
CA ALA A 170 -6.53 4.09 -8.07
C ALA A 170 -5.78 2.96 -7.38
N GLY A 171 -6.62 2.24 -6.62
CA GLY A 171 -6.54 0.82 -6.31
C GLY A 171 -6.78 -0.07 -7.52
N VAL A 172 -5.88 -1.03 -7.68
CA VAL A 172 -6.21 -2.29 -8.34
C VAL A 172 -6.59 -3.26 -7.25
N ASP A 173 -7.67 -4.00 -7.44
CA ASP A 173 -8.07 -5.10 -6.58
C ASP A 173 -7.69 -6.41 -7.28
N LEU A 174 -6.51 -6.95 -6.92
CA LEU A 174 -6.10 -8.27 -7.43
C LEU A 174 -6.72 -9.33 -6.54
N GLN A 175 -7.47 -10.27 -7.11
CA GLN A 175 -8.01 -11.43 -6.40
C GLN A 175 -7.08 -12.64 -6.52
N VAL A 176 -6.40 -13.00 -5.43
CA VAL A 176 -5.39 -14.06 -5.39
C VAL A 176 -5.90 -15.29 -4.60
N PRO A 177 -5.89 -16.49 -5.18
CA PRO A 177 -6.13 -17.73 -4.44
C PRO A 177 -5.14 -17.93 -3.28
N GLU A 178 -5.64 -18.29 -2.10
CA GLU A 178 -4.86 -18.44 -0.86
C GLU A 178 -3.68 -19.42 -0.99
N ALA A 179 -3.85 -20.49 -1.78
CA ALA A 179 -2.87 -21.55 -1.94
C ALA A 179 -1.71 -21.22 -2.91
N ILE A 180 -1.73 -20.06 -3.58
CA ILE A 180 -0.70 -19.72 -4.56
C ILE A 180 0.53 -19.14 -3.85
N PRO A 181 1.74 -19.67 -4.11
CA PRO A 181 2.96 -19.08 -3.59
C PRO A 181 3.17 -17.66 -4.12
N VAL A 182 3.36 -16.70 -3.21
CA VAL A 182 3.52 -15.28 -3.55
C VAL A 182 4.93 -14.78 -3.22
N LEU A 183 5.55 -14.12 -4.20
CA LEU A 183 6.75 -13.31 -4.02
C LEU A 183 6.35 -11.83 -3.96
N PHE A 184 6.58 -11.19 -2.82
CA PHE A 184 6.32 -9.76 -2.64
C PHE A 184 7.62 -8.95 -2.75
N ASP A 185 7.65 -7.96 -3.62
CA ASP A 185 8.70 -6.93 -3.72
C ASP A 185 8.03 -5.56 -3.68
N TRP A 186 8.13 -4.88 -2.54
CA TRP A 186 7.62 -3.52 -2.38
C TRP A 186 8.75 -2.52 -2.18
N ARG A 187 8.65 -1.39 -2.86
CA ARG A 187 9.59 -0.27 -2.74
C ARG A 187 8.82 1.01 -2.45
N GLY A 188 8.90 1.47 -1.22
CA GLY A 188 8.25 2.67 -0.73
C GLY A 188 9.18 3.86 -0.56
N ARG A 189 8.73 5.04 -0.96
CA ARG A 189 9.33 6.33 -0.60
C ARG A 189 8.23 7.24 -0.05
N PHE A 190 8.40 7.76 1.16
CA PHE A 190 7.39 8.61 1.83
C PHE A 190 6.01 7.93 1.92
N SER A 191 5.98 6.62 2.16
CA SER A 191 4.78 5.81 1.98
C SER A 191 4.51 4.89 3.17
N SER A 192 3.29 4.40 3.26
CA SER A 192 2.91 3.36 4.22
C SER A 192 2.56 2.07 3.48
N MET A 193 2.87 0.93 4.09
CA MET A 193 2.46 -0.38 3.63
C MET A 193 1.81 -1.13 4.78
N ARG A 194 0.65 -1.71 4.54
CA ARG A 194 0.01 -2.70 5.41
C ARG A 194 -0.18 -3.97 4.61
N ALA A 195 0.38 -5.08 5.06
CA ALA A 195 0.18 -6.37 4.42
C ALA A 195 -0.28 -7.42 5.42
N ASP A 196 -1.54 -7.80 5.30
CA ASP A 196 -2.10 -8.96 5.94
C ASP A 196 -1.83 -10.18 5.05
N LEU A 197 -0.84 -10.98 5.47
CA LEU A 197 -0.45 -12.22 4.81
C LEU A 197 -0.94 -13.46 5.59
N THR A 198 -1.88 -13.29 6.52
CA THR A 198 -2.29 -14.37 7.44
C THR A 198 -2.85 -15.59 6.72
N ARG A 199 -3.48 -15.38 5.56
CA ARG A 199 -4.08 -16.43 4.71
C ARG A 199 -3.32 -16.69 3.41
N LEU A 200 -2.19 -16.03 3.19
CA LEU A 200 -1.40 -16.22 1.98
C LEU A 200 -0.29 -17.24 2.21
N MET A 201 0.24 -17.74 1.11
CA MET A 201 1.49 -18.49 1.08
C MET A 201 2.66 -17.63 0.59
N PRO A 202 3.13 -16.62 1.35
CA PRO A 202 4.29 -15.86 0.94
C PRO A 202 5.53 -16.76 0.98
N VAL A 203 6.31 -16.78 -0.09
CA VAL A 203 7.57 -17.54 -0.16
C VAL A 203 8.75 -16.65 0.18
N ARG A 204 8.75 -15.44 -0.37
CA ARG A 204 9.77 -14.41 -0.11
C ARG A 204 9.14 -13.04 -0.11
N CYS A 205 9.58 -12.22 0.84
CA CYS A 205 9.13 -10.84 0.96
C CYS A 205 10.35 -9.92 0.94
N ARG A 206 10.34 -8.92 0.06
CA ARG A 206 11.37 -7.88 -0.05
C ARG A 206 10.69 -6.54 0.09
N PHE A 207 11.17 -5.75 1.04
CA PHE A 207 10.65 -4.44 1.37
C PHE A 207 11.82 -3.47 1.35
N HIS A 208 11.74 -2.44 0.51
CA HIS A 208 12.67 -1.32 0.52
C HIS A 208 11.93 -0.05 0.88
N ALA A 209 12.13 0.45 2.09
CA ALA A 209 11.41 1.56 2.68
C ALA A 209 12.35 2.77 2.85
N ALA A 210 12.03 3.91 2.25
CA ALA A 210 12.68 5.18 2.57
C ALA A 210 11.64 6.15 3.13
N PHE A 211 11.86 6.70 4.32
CA PHE A 211 10.90 7.59 4.98
C PHE A 211 9.49 6.98 5.05
N SER A 212 9.41 5.67 5.33
CA SER A 212 8.19 4.90 5.15
C SER A 212 7.86 4.03 6.38
N SER A 213 6.61 3.61 6.50
CA SER A 213 6.14 2.71 7.55
C SER A 213 5.62 1.40 6.97
N LEU A 214 6.10 0.27 7.47
CA LEU A 214 5.68 -1.08 7.08
C LEU A 214 4.98 -1.77 8.24
N ARG A 215 3.79 -2.34 8.00
CA ARG A 215 3.11 -3.27 8.89
C ARG A 215 2.88 -4.58 8.16
N LEU A 216 3.33 -5.68 8.75
CA LEU A 216 3.26 -7.01 8.17
C LEU A 216 2.67 -7.98 9.18
N ASP A 217 1.54 -8.58 8.84
CA ASP A 217 0.85 -9.54 9.69
C ASP A 217 1.00 -10.94 9.05
N LEU A 218 1.70 -11.85 9.74
CA LEU A 218 1.95 -13.22 9.27
C LEU A 218 1.03 -14.21 9.99
N GLY A 219 0.57 -15.22 9.25
CA GLY A 219 -0.28 -16.29 9.79
C GLY A 219 0.37 -17.66 9.73
N ASP A 220 -0.38 -18.68 10.14
CA ASP A 220 0.11 -20.06 10.19
C ASP A 220 0.05 -20.78 8.84
N ALA A 221 -0.85 -20.36 7.94
CA ALA A 221 -1.11 -21.03 6.66
C ALA A 221 0.08 -20.95 5.67
N GLY A 222 0.89 -19.90 5.77
CA GLY A 222 2.04 -19.69 4.91
C GLY A 222 3.13 -18.90 5.59
N ARG A 223 4.32 -19.50 5.69
CA ARG A 223 5.48 -18.91 6.35
C ARG A 223 6.54 -18.56 5.30
N PRO A 224 6.94 -17.28 5.15
CA PRO A 224 7.99 -16.92 4.23
C PRO A 224 9.34 -17.43 4.73
N ASP A 225 10.15 -17.93 3.81
CA ASP A 225 11.51 -18.41 4.09
C ASP A 225 12.40 -17.25 4.51
N GLU A 226 12.14 -16.11 3.86
CA GLU A 226 13.00 -14.96 3.85
C GLU A 226 12.18 -13.68 3.73
N ILE A 227 12.37 -12.80 4.70
CA ILE A 227 11.88 -11.44 4.72
C ILE A 227 13.10 -10.52 4.69
N ARG A 228 13.23 -9.68 3.66
CA ARG A 228 14.27 -8.65 3.61
C ARG A 228 13.64 -7.29 3.78
N ILE A 229 14.14 -6.53 4.74
CA ILE A 229 13.73 -5.15 5.01
C ILE A 229 14.97 -4.29 4.83
N GLY A 230 14.99 -3.57 3.72
CA GLY A 230 15.98 -2.58 3.35
C GLY A 230 15.46 -1.17 3.58
N GLY A 231 16.29 -0.18 3.90
CA GLY A 231 15.79 1.18 3.91
C GLY A 231 16.59 2.26 4.62
N PHE A 232 15.96 3.42 4.73
CA PHE A 232 16.46 4.59 5.45
C PHE A 232 15.32 5.30 6.17
N LEU A 233 15.53 5.68 7.44
CA LEU A 233 14.55 6.43 8.26
C LEU A 233 13.13 5.86 8.17
N SER A 234 12.98 4.57 8.44
CA SER A 234 11.71 3.86 8.26
C SER A 234 11.37 3.00 9.47
N SER A 235 10.08 2.75 9.69
CA SER A 235 9.60 1.86 10.73
C SER A 235 9.02 0.59 10.11
N ALA A 236 9.27 -0.56 10.73
CA ALA A 236 8.74 -1.85 10.31
C ALA A 236 8.18 -2.59 11.53
N ARG A 237 6.87 -2.85 11.55
CA ARG A 237 6.19 -3.67 12.55
C ARG A 237 5.81 -5.01 11.92
N ILE A 238 6.23 -6.10 12.54
CA ILE A 238 5.95 -7.46 12.07
C ILE A 238 5.25 -8.21 13.19
N GLU A 239 4.04 -8.68 12.93
CA GLU A 239 3.29 -9.57 13.80
C GLU A 239 3.51 -11.01 13.33
N ILE A 240 4.03 -11.85 14.23
CA ILE A 240 4.41 -13.24 13.95
C ILE A 240 3.64 -14.16 14.90
N PRO A 241 3.16 -15.34 14.46
CA PRO A 241 2.52 -16.28 15.37
C PRO A 241 3.46 -16.72 16.53
N PRO A 242 2.89 -17.10 17.69
CA PRO A 242 3.65 -17.30 18.93
C PRO A 242 4.69 -18.43 18.86
N ASP A 243 4.38 -19.51 18.13
CA ASP A 243 5.22 -20.74 18.10
C ASP A 243 6.07 -20.85 16.82
N VAL A 244 6.37 -19.73 16.15
CA VAL A 244 7.19 -19.75 14.92
C VAL A 244 8.65 -19.48 15.25
N PRO A 245 9.60 -20.32 14.80
CA PRO A 245 11.02 -20.03 14.95
C PRO A 245 11.41 -18.88 14.01
N VAL A 246 12.09 -17.86 14.55
CA VAL A 246 12.46 -16.64 13.83
C VAL A 246 13.94 -16.33 14.04
N GLN A 247 14.63 -15.97 12.96
CA GLN A 247 16.00 -15.47 13.00
C GLN A 247 16.06 -14.07 12.38
N VAL A 248 16.41 -13.07 13.17
CA VAL A 248 16.62 -11.68 12.71
C VAL A 248 18.11 -11.43 12.56
N VAL A 249 18.53 -11.05 11.35
CA VAL A 249 19.91 -10.70 11.01
C VAL A 249 19.96 -9.21 10.73
N ALA A 250 20.48 -8.43 11.67
CA ALA A 250 20.62 -6.98 11.56
C ALA A 250 22.05 -6.62 11.12
N ARG A 251 22.21 -6.00 9.93
CA ARG A 251 23.52 -5.72 9.33
C ARG A 251 24.06 -4.30 9.54
N SER A 252 23.27 -3.38 10.09
CA SER A 252 23.70 -2.01 10.45
C SER A 252 23.71 -1.79 11.96
N THR A 253 24.55 -0.85 12.43
CA THR A 253 24.65 -0.44 13.83
C THR A 253 23.55 0.52 14.26
N LEU A 254 22.89 1.19 13.31
CA LEU A 254 21.86 2.21 13.57
C LEU A 254 20.43 1.66 13.48
N ILE A 255 20.25 0.37 13.80
CA ILE A 255 18.94 -0.28 13.81
C ILE A 255 18.42 -0.27 15.25
N MET A 256 17.36 0.49 15.48
CA MET A 256 16.57 0.41 16.70
C MET A 256 15.67 -0.81 16.61
N LYS A 257 15.60 -1.61 17.68
CA LYS A 257 14.80 -2.83 17.69
C LYS A 257 13.97 -2.93 18.96
N ALA A 258 12.72 -3.33 18.80
CA ALA A 258 11.85 -3.79 19.86
C ALA A 258 11.50 -5.26 19.53
N LEU A 259 12.16 -6.18 20.22
CA LEU A 259 11.95 -7.62 20.06
C LEU A 259 11.23 -8.16 21.30
N PRO A 260 10.40 -9.20 21.17
CA PRO A 260 9.83 -9.86 22.32
C PRO A 260 10.92 -10.60 23.15
N PRO A 261 10.63 -10.91 24.42
CA PRO A 261 11.64 -11.37 25.38
C PRO A 261 12.21 -12.77 25.08
N ASP A 262 11.57 -13.55 24.21
CA ASP A 262 12.02 -14.86 23.75
C ASP A 262 13.20 -14.79 22.74
N PHE A 263 13.53 -13.60 22.23
CA PHE A 263 14.65 -13.42 21.32
C PHE A 263 15.98 -13.36 22.08
N VAL A 264 16.84 -14.33 21.81
CA VAL A 264 18.20 -14.39 22.36
C VAL A 264 19.19 -13.88 21.31
N GLU A 265 20.08 -12.97 21.71
CA GLU A 265 21.21 -12.57 20.87
C GLU A 265 22.19 -13.75 20.75
N ARG A 266 22.37 -14.27 19.54
CA ARG A 266 23.37 -15.29 19.23
C ARG A 266 24.62 -14.62 18.68
N ALA A 267 25.78 -15.26 18.93
CA ALA A 267 27.09 -14.74 18.55
C ALA A 267 27.12 -14.23 17.10
N ARG A 268 27.90 -13.16 16.87
CA ARG A 268 28.15 -12.54 15.57
C ARG A 268 28.39 -13.63 14.52
N GLY A 269 27.51 -13.70 13.51
CA GLY A 269 27.77 -14.55 12.34
C GLY A 269 29.08 -14.13 11.66
N ARG A 270 29.53 -14.88 10.64
CA ARG A 270 30.73 -14.55 9.83
C ARG A 270 30.74 -13.15 9.17
N GLY A 271 29.73 -12.31 9.37
CA GLY A 271 29.68 -10.90 8.98
C GLY A 271 29.37 -10.00 10.18
N LYS A 272 29.73 -8.71 10.10
CA LYS A 272 29.61 -7.70 11.18
C LYS A 272 28.20 -7.51 11.78
N GLY A 273 27.17 -8.21 11.30
CA GLY A 273 25.79 -8.13 11.77
C GLY A 273 25.52 -8.88 13.07
N ARG A 274 24.52 -8.42 13.82
CA ARG A 274 24.00 -9.08 15.02
C ARG A 274 22.87 -10.03 14.65
N VAL A 275 22.83 -11.20 15.30
CA VAL A 275 21.82 -12.22 15.02
C VAL A 275 20.98 -12.43 16.28
N TYR A 276 19.67 -12.28 16.14
CA TYR A 276 18.70 -12.56 17.18
C TYR A 276 17.89 -13.77 16.76
N ALA A 277 17.71 -14.75 17.64
CA ALA A 277 16.95 -15.94 17.34
C ALA A 277 15.94 -16.22 18.45
N ALA A 278 14.73 -16.57 18.04
CA ALA A 278 13.71 -17.12 18.91
C ALA A 278 13.39 -18.53 18.43
N GLU A 279 13.30 -19.46 19.38
CA GLU A 279 12.94 -20.85 19.11
C GLU A 279 11.43 -21.00 18.94
N GLY A 280 11.02 -22.09 18.29
CA GLY A 280 9.63 -22.36 18.00
C GLY A 280 9.50 -23.60 17.11
N ARG A 281 8.28 -23.99 16.79
CA ARG A 281 7.98 -25.17 15.97
C ARG A 281 7.87 -24.86 14.48
N GLY A 282 8.41 -25.79 13.69
CA GLY A 282 8.27 -25.80 12.24
C GLY A 282 9.37 -25.03 11.52
N ARG A 283 9.01 -24.40 10.39
CA ARG A 283 9.98 -23.79 9.48
C ARG A 283 10.48 -22.44 10.00
N LEU A 284 11.81 -22.27 10.00
CA LEU A 284 12.49 -21.03 10.38
C LEU A 284 12.21 -19.89 9.40
N VAL A 285 11.76 -18.75 9.92
CA VAL A 285 11.60 -17.49 9.16
C VAL A 285 12.86 -16.64 9.35
N LYS A 286 13.56 -16.33 8.26
CA LYS A 286 14.75 -15.46 8.30
C LYS A 286 14.39 -14.03 7.93
N ILE A 287 14.65 -13.09 8.84
CA ILE A 287 14.39 -11.67 8.66
C ILE A 287 15.74 -10.94 8.54
N PHE A 288 16.06 -10.45 7.35
CA PHE A 288 17.25 -9.64 7.10
C PHE A 288 16.87 -8.17 7.19
N VAL A 289 17.54 -7.42 8.07
CA VAL A 289 17.34 -5.99 8.23
C VAL A 289 18.61 -5.27 7.80
N GLU A 290 18.49 -4.47 6.75
CA GLU A 290 19.59 -3.77 6.09
C GLU A 290 19.26 -2.28 5.93
N GLY A 291 20.20 -1.40 6.30
CA GLY A 291 20.01 0.05 6.17
C GLY A 291 20.09 0.78 7.50
N ASP A 292 20.00 2.10 7.41
CA ASP A 292 20.34 3.00 8.52
C ASP A 292 19.10 3.69 9.07
N LEU A 293 19.11 3.89 10.40
CA LEU A 293 18.02 4.54 11.13
C LEU A 293 16.67 3.84 10.91
N LEU A 294 16.71 2.50 10.87
CA LEU A 294 15.51 1.67 10.80
C LEU A 294 15.05 1.32 12.22
N HIS A 295 13.76 1.47 12.47
CA HIS A 295 13.12 0.98 13.68
C HIS A 295 12.31 -0.28 13.37
N ILE A 296 12.76 -1.43 13.86
CA ILE A 296 12.04 -2.70 13.70
C ILE A 296 11.36 -3.12 15.00
N THR A 297 10.07 -3.42 14.93
CA THR A 297 9.28 -3.95 16.03
C THR A 297 8.76 -5.31 15.61
N ILE A 298 9.08 -6.35 16.38
CA ILE A 298 8.52 -7.69 16.19
C ILE A 298 7.62 -7.98 17.38
N GLU A 299 6.43 -8.46 17.10
CA GLU A 299 5.45 -8.84 18.13
C GLU A 299 4.97 -10.27 17.87
N ARG A 300 4.76 -11.01 18.96
CA ARG A 300 4.06 -12.28 18.89
C ARG A 300 2.57 -12.00 18.90
N THR A 301 1.82 -12.52 17.93
CA THR A 301 0.36 -12.49 17.98
C THR A 301 -0.04 -13.18 19.27
N ARG A 302 -0.76 -12.48 20.17
CA ARG A 302 -1.29 -13.11 21.37
C ARG A 302 -2.21 -14.21 20.89
N GLY A 303 -1.74 -15.47 20.96
CA GLY A 303 -2.61 -16.59 20.71
C GLY A 303 -3.82 -16.38 21.61
N GLU A 304 -5.01 -16.24 21.03
CA GLU A 304 -6.22 -16.45 21.79
C GLU A 304 -6.03 -17.81 22.44
N GLY A 305 -5.80 -17.80 23.75
CA GLY A 305 -5.54 -19.01 24.50
C GLY A 305 -6.72 -19.92 24.23
N VAL A 306 -6.50 -20.96 23.43
CA VAL A 306 -7.29 -22.17 23.53
C VAL A 306 -6.98 -22.67 24.93
N VAL A 307 -7.80 -22.21 25.89
CA VAL A 307 -7.90 -22.75 27.23
C VAL A 307 -8.49 -24.15 27.04
N HIS A 308 -7.66 -25.08 26.59
CA HIS A 308 -7.83 -26.51 26.81
C HIS A 308 -7.23 -26.84 28.18
N GLY A 309 -7.75 -26.16 29.20
CA GLY A 309 -7.61 -26.51 30.60
C GLY A 309 -8.96 -27.03 31.07
N ARG A 310 -9.28 -28.27 30.69
CA ARG A 310 -10.36 -29.06 31.27
C ARG A 310 -9.96 -29.40 32.70
N SER A 311 -9.92 -28.40 33.58
CA SER A 311 -9.91 -28.61 35.02
C SER A 311 -11.29 -29.14 35.35
N ARG A 312 -11.38 -30.47 35.55
CA ARG A 312 -12.47 -31.09 36.31
C ARG A 312 -12.55 -30.34 37.64
N GLN A 313 -13.45 -29.37 37.74
CA GLN A 313 -14.02 -29.01 39.01
C GLN A 313 -14.86 -30.22 39.44
N VAL A 314 -14.33 -30.95 40.41
CA VAL A 314 -15.11 -31.88 41.21
C VAL A 314 -16.12 -31.02 41.95
N GLU A 315 -17.35 -31.09 41.48
CA GLU A 315 -18.55 -30.56 42.10
C GLU A 315 -18.82 -31.35 43.39
N PRO A 316 -18.81 -30.73 44.59
CA PRO A 316 -19.41 -31.38 45.74
C PRO A 316 -20.92 -31.22 45.63
N ARG A 317 -21.60 -32.34 45.35
CA ARG A 317 -23.05 -32.50 45.56
C ARG A 317 -23.39 -32.08 46.99
N VAL A 318 -24.13 -30.99 47.14
CA VAL A 318 -24.99 -30.77 48.30
C VAL A 318 -26.41 -30.58 47.78
N SER A 319 -27.19 -31.62 48.04
CA SER A 319 -28.63 -31.69 47.92
C SER A 319 -29.25 -30.92 49.10
N THR A 320 -30.13 -29.97 48.79
CA THR A 320 -31.33 -29.65 49.57
C THR A 320 -32.28 -28.83 48.70
N ASP A 321 -33.37 -29.47 48.31
CA ASP A 321 -34.67 -28.90 47.89
C ASP A 321 -35.62 -29.05 49.10
N PRO A 322 -36.82 -28.43 49.20
CA PRO A 322 -37.42 -27.31 48.47
C PRO A 322 -37.92 -26.19 49.42
N ASP A 323 -38.43 -25.11 48.81
CA ASP A 323 -39.80 -24.60 49.05
C ASP A 323 -39.94 -23.06 49.21
N ARG A 324 -41.04 -22.57 48.63
CA ARG A 324 -41.67 -21.23 48.71
C ARG A 324 -41.08 -20.02 47.97
N GLY A 325 -41.92 -19.49 47.08
CA GLY A 325 -42.34 -18.09 47.22
C GLY A 325 -42.57 -17.30 45.93
N ARG A 326 -43.82 -17.28 45.47
CA ARG A 326 -44.40 -16.35 44.47
C ARG A 326 -43.93 -14.90 44.65
N SER A 327 -43.73 -14.17 43.54
CA SER A 327 -44.58 -13.00 43.19
C SER A 327 -44.20 -12.36 41.84
N HIS A 328 -45.26 -11.93 41.16
CA HIS A 328 -45.32 -11.20 39.89
C HIS A 328 -44.79 -9.77 39.99
N ALA A 329 -44.16 -9.27 38.92
CA ALA A 329 -44.35 -7.93 38.34
C ALA A 329 -43.46 -7.83 37.08
N ALA A 330 -44.03 -7.89 35.87
CA ALA A 330 -44.44 -6.71 35.10
C ALA A 330 -43.26 -5.85 34.61
N SER A 331 -42.82 -6.10 33.37
CA SER A 331 -42.21 -5.07 32.51
C SER A 331 -42.41 -5.47 31.06
N GLU A 332 -43.37 -4.79 30.46
CA GLU A 332 -43.87 -4.91 29.10
C GLU A 332 -43.23 -3.79 28.26
N ARG A 333 -42.94 -4.10 26.98
CA ARG A 333 -42.68 -3.16 25.85
C ARG A 333 -41.32 -2.43 25.90
N VAL A 334 -40.55 -2.31 24.81
CA VAL A 334 -40.94 -1.83 23.49
C VAL A 334 -40.07 -2.49 22.40
N ARG A 335 -40.71 -3.23 21.49
CA ARG A 335 -40.16 -3.54 20.16
C ARG A 335 -40.57 -2.43 19.21
N LEU A 336 -39.62 -1.62 18.75
CA LEU A 336 -39.83 -0.70 17.62
C LEU A 336 -39.22 -1.31 16.35
N SER A 337 -40.13 -1.65 15.44
CA SER A 337 -39.87 -2.19 14.11
C SER A 337 -39.44 -1.08 13.15
N ALA A 338 -38.20 -1.18 12.64
CA ALA A 338 -37.67 -0.31 11.60
C ALA A 338 -38.18 -0.71 10.20
N ARG A 339 -39.51 -0.66 9.99
CA ARG A 339 -40.17 -0.93 8.69
C ARG A 339 -40.68 0.34 7.99
N LYS A 340 -40.09 1.51 8.28
CA LYS A 340 -40.59 2.81 7.81
C LYS A 340 -39.67 3.59 6.86
N TYR A 341 -38.73 2.91 6.18
CA TYR A 341 -37.84 3.55 5.19
C TYR A 341 -38.12 3.19 3.72
N LEU A 342 -39.18 2.44 3.42
CA LEU A 342 -39.47 1.95 2.06
C LEU A 342 -40.62 2.65 1.33
N ALA A 343 -41.13 3.78 1.84
CA ALA A 343 -42.31 4.45 1.26
C ALA A 343 -42.03 5.85 0.65
N LEU A 344 -40.76 6.23 0.44
CA LEU A 344 -40.39 7.56 -0.06
C LEU A 344 -39.69 7.57 -1.44
N LEU A 345 -39.69 6.44 -2.17
CA LEU A 345 -39.07 6.31 -3.50
C LEU A 345 -40.03 5.82 -4.60
N ALA A 346 -41.34 5.84 -4.37
CA ALA A 346 -42.34 5.54 -5.40
C ALA A 346 -43.13 6.81 -5.73
N GLY A 347 -42.68 7.54 -6.76
CA GLY A 347 -43.34 8.74 -7.25
C GLY A 347 -42.78 9.17 -8.61
N ALA A 348 -43.08 8.39 -9.64
CA ALA A 348 -43.04 8.85 -11.04
C ALA A 348 -44.18 9.85 -11.29
N PRO A 349 -44.09 10.68 -12.35
CA PRO A 349 -44.89 10.27 -13.50
C PRO A 349 -44.24 10.50 -14.88
N ASP A 350 -44.70 9.67 -15.80
CA ASP A 350 -44.53 9.69 -17.25
C ASP A 350 -44.93 11.00 -17.92
N ARG A 351 -44.27 11.32 -19.04
CA ARG A 351 -44.94 11.91 -20.21
C ARG A 351 -44.39 11.33 -21.52
N LEU A 352 -45.35 10.76 -22.27
CA LEU A 352 -45.29 10.31 -23.65
C LEU A 352 -45.09 11.44 -24.67
N GLY A 353 -44.58 11.05 -25.85
CA GLY A 353 -44.70 11.73 -27.14
C GLY A 353 -43.56 11.29 -28.07
N SER A 354 -43.59 10.16 -28.79
CA SER A 354 -44.48 9.71 -29.89
C SER A 354 -44.06 10.20 -31.28
N ARG A 355 -43.91 9.23 -32.21
CA ARG A 355 -43.85 9.30 -33.68
C ARG A 355 -42.59 9.88 -34.33
N ASP A 356 -42.17 9.46 -35.52
CA ASP A 356 -42.44 8.34 -36.44
C ASP A 356 -41.29 8.43 -37.50
N ASP A 357 -41.24 7.44 -38.39
CA ASP A 357 -40.67 7.51 -39.76
C ASP A 357 -39.29 6.90 -40.07
N LEU A 358 -39.40 5.64 -40.53
CA LEU A 358 -39.10 5.19 -41.89
C LEU A 358 -37.66 5.24 -42.43
N GLY A 359 -37.15 4.03 -42.67
CA GLY A 359 -36.86 3.58 -44.05
C GLY A 359 -35.47 3.84 -44.58
N GLY A 360 -34.88 2.80 -45.20
CA GLY A 360 -33.74 2.98 -46.09
C GLY A 360 -32.75 1.82 -46.07
N ALA A 361 -33.10 0.73 -46.76
CA ALA A 361 -32.14 -0.24 -47.22
C ALA A 361 -31.33 0.34 -48.39
N GLU A 362 -30.02 0.13 -48.42
CA GLU A 362 -29.29 -0.24 -49.64
C GLU A 362 -27.85 -0.63 -49.31
N GLY A 363 -27.42 -1.76 -49.86
CA GLY A 363 -26.06 -2.28 -49.73
C GLY A 363 -25.15 -1.76 -50.82
N VAL A 364 -23.85 -1.67 -50.51
CA VAL A 364 -22.79 -1.64 -51.52
C VAL A 364 -21.61 -2.50 -51.05
N ARG A 365 -21.16 -3.35 -51.98
CA ARG A 365 -20.05 -4.30 -51.87
C ARG A 365 -18.69 -3.62 -52.01
N GLY A 366 -17.74 -4.05 -51.16
CA GLY A 366 -16.31 -4.27 -51.47
C GLY A 366 -15.37 -3.05 -51.55
N PRO A 367 -14.04 -3.24 -51.66
CA PRO A 367 -13.28 -4.51 -51.69
C PRO A 367 -12.22 -4.64 -50.57
N GLY A 368 -11.74 -5.87 -50.40
CA GLY A 368 -10.72 -6.24 -49.42
C GLY A 368 -9.32 -5.71 -49.73
N ILE A 369 -8.57 -5.45 -48.67
CA ILE A 369 -7.12 -5.23 -48.72
C ILE A 369 -6.46 -6.23 -47.77
N HIS A 370 -5.84 -7.24 -48.38
CA HIS A 370 -4.79 -8.05 -47.76
C HIS A 370 -3.63 -7.12 -47.33
N ARG A 371 -3.33 -7.06 -46.03
CA ARG A 371 -2.01 -6.61 -45.56
C ARG A 371 -1.31 -7.73 -44.81
N ARG A 372 -0.23 -8.20 -45.45
CA ARG A 372 0.79 -9.11 -44.94
C ARG A 372 1.30 -8.65 -43.58
N GLY A 373 1.37 -9.59 -42.63
CA GLY A 373 2.06 -9.39 -41.36
C GLY A 373 3.58 -9.34 -41.54
N PRO A 374 4.31 -8.65 -40.66
CA PRO A 374 5.75 -8.83 -40.53
C PRO A 374 6.05 -10.00 -39.58
N GLY A 375 6.85 -10.95 -40.08
CA GLY A 375 7.30 -12.12 -39.33
C GLY A 375 8.25 -11.80 -38.16
N PRO A 376 8.53 -12.81 -37.32
CA PRO A 376 9.26 -12.62 -36.07
C PRO A 376 10.76 -12.39 -36.32
N ARG A 377 11.27 -11.27 -35.80
CA ARG A 377 12.72 -11.02 -35.67
C ARG A 377 13.28 -11.84 -34.51
N ASN A 378 14.19 -12.74 -34.86
CA ASN A 378 15.07 -13.45 -33.94
C ASN A 378 15.97 -12.44 -33.21
N LEU A 379 15.73 -12.24 -31.91
CA LEU A 379 16.64 -11.55 -31.02
C LEU A 379 17.61 -12.59 -30.44
N ARG A 380 18.81 -12.60 -31.03
CA ARG A 380 19.97 -13.37 -30.60
C ARG A 380 20.47 -12.81 -29.26
N SER A 381 20.72 -13.69 -28.31
CA SER A 381 21.24 -13.38 -26.98
C SER A 381 22.76 -13.15 -27.04
N ASP A 382 23.21 -11.97 -26.61
CA ASP A 382 24.60 -11.74 -26.22
C ASP A 382 24.71 -11.84 -24.69
N TYR A 383 25.06 -13.03 -24.21
CA TYR A 383 25.64 -13.21 -22.89
C TYR A 383 27.17 -13.27 -23.07
N GLY A 384 27.83 -12.16 -22.79
CA GLY A 384 29.28 -12.12 -22.60
C GLY A 384 29.64 -12.83 -21.29
N VAL A 385 30.16 -14.05 -21.40
CA VAL A 385 30.80 -14.76 -20.31
C VAL A 385 32.26 -14.34 -20.28
N ASP A 386 32.63 -13.58 -19.26
CA ASP A 386 34.01 -13.21 -18.98
C ASP A 386 34.76 -14.42 -18.38
N LYS A 387 35.53 -15.11 -19.23
CA LYS A 387 36.47 -16.17 -18.85
C LYS A 387 37.89 -15.61 -18.88
N THR A 388 38.30 -14.88 -17.85
CA THR A 388 39.73 -14.67 -17.58
C THR A 388 40.00 -14.55 -16.08
N ARG A 389 40.53 -15.63 -15.48
CA ARG A 389 41.54 -15.65 -14.39
C ARG A 389 41.60 -17.05 -13.75
N LEU A 390 42.39 -17.93 -14.37
CA LEU A 390 42.99 -19.12 -13.75
C LEU A 390 44.43 -19.21 -14.26
N ARG A 391 45.38 -18.90 -13.36
CA ARG A 391 46.86 -18.98 -13.39
C ARG A 391 47.36 -17.80 -12.54
N GLU A 392 48.23 -17.87 -11.56
CA GLU A 392 49.19 -18.80 -10.96
C GLU A 392 49.16 -18.50 -9.43
N GLY A 393 49.58 -19.33 -8.49
CA GLY A 393 50.79 -20.14 -8.50
C GLY A 393 50.89 -21.05 -7.27
N SER A 394 51.70 -22.08 -7.47
CA SER A 394 52.26 -23.02 -6.51
C SER A 394 53.76 -22.72 -6.42
N SER A 395 54.40 -23.08 -5.29
CA SER A 395 55.80 -22.82 -4.85
C SER A 395 56.05 -21.36 -4.43
N VAL A 396 56.55 -21.04 -3.23
CA VAL A 396 57.48 -21.71 -2.30
C VAL A 396 56.96 -21.67 -0.87
#